data_AF-A0A5B1QYJ2-F1
#
_entry.id   AF-A0A5B1QYJ2-F1
#
_cell.length_a   1.000
_cell.length_b   1.000
_cell.length_c   1.000
_cell.angle_alpha   90.00
_cell.angle_beta   90.00
_cell.angle_gamma   90.00
#
_symmetry.space_group_name_H-M   'P 1'
#
loop_
_entity.id
_entity.type
_entity.pdbx_description
1 polymer ?
#
loop_
_entity_poly.entity_id
_entity_poly.type
_entity_poly.pdbx_seq_one_letter_code
_entity_poly.pdbx_strand_id
1 'polypeptide(L)' 'MASPRPPLSPQAQRLRTIMITVPIIAATSLVLYQRLVQGKPQRTLPRPEDHVEGRIGDFLPEEHRNPGDKKP' A
#
# COMPACT_ATOMS: atom_id res chain seq x y z
N MET A 1 -3.61 12.70 30.17
CA MET A 1 -3.07 14.06 29.95
C MET A 1 -1.69 13.91 29.35
N ALA A 2 -1.45 14.42 28.13
CA ALA A 2 -0.18 14.21 27.43
C ALA A 2 0.89 15.19 27.92
N SER A 3 2.01 14.70 28.44
CA SER A 3 3.14 15.55 28.85
C SER A 3 3.79 16.22 27.62
N PRO A 4 4.05 17.54 27.66
CA PRO A 4 4.73 18.23 26.58
C PRO A 4 6.16 17.68 26.45
N ARG A 5 6.53 17.26 25.24
CA ARG A 5 7.90 16.82 24.96
C ARG A 5 8.83 18.03 25.09
N PRO A 6 10.03 17.87 25.69
CA PRO A 6 11.00 18.97 25.78
C PRO A 6 11.27 19.57 24.39
N PRO A 7 11.35 20.91 24.26
CA PRO A 7 11.67 21.55 22.99
C PRO A 7 13.05 21.11 22.51
N LEU A 8 13.13 20.69 21.24
CA LEU A 8 14.39 20.27 20.63
C LEU A 8 15.30 21.48 20.40
N SER A 9 16.61 21.29 20.54
CA SER A 9 17.57 22.33 20.15
C SER A 9 17.46 22.61 18.64
N PRO A 10 17.77 23.84 18.17
CA PRO A 10 17.69 24.17 16.74
C PRO A 10 18.53 23.25 15.85
N GLN A 11 19.67 22.76 16.36
CA GLN A 11 20.51 21.78 15.65
C GLN A 11 19.82 20.41 15.54
N ALA A 12 19.19 19.92 16.62
CA ALA A 12 18.46 18.66 16.61
C ALA A 12 17.25 18.71 15.65
N GLN A 13 16.59 19.87 15.55
CA GLN A 13 15.50 20.07 14.59
C GLN A 13 15.99 20.00 13.13
N ARG A 14 17.13 20.62 12.82
CA ARG A 14 17.76 20.53 11.49
C ARG A 14 18.17 19.10 11.16
N LEU A 15 18.80 18.39 12.10
CA LEU A 15 19.20 17.00 11.91
C LEU A 15 18.00 16.11 11.64
N ARG A 16 16.89 16.31 12.37
CA ARG A 16 15.64 15.59 12.12
C ARG A 16 15.11 15.84 10.71
N THR A 17 15.13 17.09 10.26
CA THR A 17 14.73 17.41 8.87
C THR A 17 15.61 16.68 7.87
N ILE A 18 16.94 16.74 8.02
CA ILE A 18 17.89 16.06 7.14
C ILE A 18 17.65 14.54 7.13
N MET A 19 17.45 13.93 8.30
CA MET A 19 17.16 12.50 8.41
C MET A 19 15.89 12.08 7.68
N ILE A 20 14.92 12.98 7.50
CA ILE A 20 13.66 12.69 6.80
C ILE A 20 13.76 13.03 5.31
N THR A 21 14.33 14.19 4.96
CA THR A 21 14.32 14.68 3.58
C THR A 21 15.36 13.99 2.70
N VAL A 22 16.55 13.70 3.22
CA VAL A 22 17.63 13.08 2.45
C VAL A 22 17.24 11.69 1.91
N PRO A 23 16.63 10.77 2.69
CA PRO A 23 16.20 9.48 2.16
C PRO A 23 15.16 9.60 1.04
N ILE A 24 14.22 10.53 1.15
CA ILE A 24 13.19 10.76 0.12
C ILE A 24 13.86 11.23 -1.17
N ILE A 25 14.75 12.22 -1.09
CA ILE A 25 15.48 12.74 -2.25
C ILE A 25 16.35 11.66 -2.88
N ALA A 26 17.04 10.84 -2.07
CA ALA A 26 17.88 9.76 -2.56
C ALA A 26 17.04 8.70 -3.32
N ALA A 27 15.89 8.31 -2.76
CA ALA A 27 14.99 7.35 -3.39
C ALA A 27 14.42 7.87 -4.72
N THR A 28 13.94 9.13 -4.76
CA THR A 28 13.40 9.72 -5.99
C THR A 28 14.48 9.90 -7.04
N SER A 29 15.69 10.33 -6.66
CA SER A 29 16.83 10.45 -7.56
C SER A 29 17.22 9.10 -8.16
N LEU A 30 17.21 8.03 -7.35
CA LEU A 30 17.50 6.67 -7.83
C LEU A 30 16.46 6.20 -8.86
N VAL A 31 15.17 6.42 -8.58
CA VAL A 31 14.08 6.06 -9.50
C VAL A 31 14.21 6.83 -10.81
N LEU A 32 14.48 8.13 -10.74
CA LEU A 32 14.67 8.96 -11.93
C LEU A 32 15.90 8.52 -12.72
N TYR A 33 17.00 8.18 -12.06
CA TYR A 33 18.19 7.65 -12.73
C TYR A 33 17.90 6.34 -13.49
N GLN A 34 17.13 5.43 -12.87
CA GLN A 34 16.72 4.18 -13.50
C GLN A 34 15.80 4.41 -14.72
N ARG A 35 14.97 5.44 -14.69
CA ARG A 35 14.04 5.75 -15.80
C ARG A 35 14.71 6.54 -16.92
N LEU A 36 15.40 7.62 -16.58
CA LEU A 36 15.94 8.59 -17.55
C LEU A 36 17.28 8.16 -18.13
N VAL A 37 18.13 7.49 -17.34
CA VAL A 37 19.47 7.09 -17.79
C VAL A 37 19.50 5.62 -18.19
N GLN A 38 18.90 4.73 -17.39
CA GLN A 38 18.92 3.29 -17.67
C GLN A 38 17.76 2.82 -18.57
N GLY A 39 16.76 3.66 -18.83
CA GLY A 39 15.63 3.32 -19.71
C GLY A 39 14.78 2.14 -19.23
N LYS A 40 14.79 1.82 -17.93
CA LYS A 40 14.04 0.66 -17.40
C LYS A 40 12.54 0.85 -17.65
N PRO A 41 11.85 -0.15 -18.22
CA PRO A 41 10.42 -0.05 -18.50
C PRO A 41 9.64 0.19 -17.19
N GLN A 42 8.74 1.16 -17.21
CA GLN A 42 7.83 1.42 -16.08
C GLN A 42 6.87 0.25 -15.95
N ARG A 43 6.84 -0.42 -14.80
CA ARG A 43 5.78 -1.39 -14.51
C ARG A 43 4.44 -0.66 -14.52
N THR A 44 3.59 -1.00 -15.48
CA THR A 44 2.19 -0.60 -15.50
C THR A 44 1.47 -1.40 -14.42
N LEU A 45 0.80 -0.69 -13.51
CA LEU A 45 -0.16 -1.35 -12.63
C LEU A 45 -1.31 -1.83 -13.53
N PRO A 46 -1.77 -3.08 -13.38
CA PRO A 46 -2.98 -3.53 -14.06
C PRO A 46 -4.13 -2.60 -13.67
N ARG A 47 -4.98 -2.31 -14.64
CA ARG A 47 -6.09 -1.39 -14.43
C ARG A 47 -7.11 -2.07 -13.52
N PRO A 48 -7.83 -1.35 -12.64
CA PRO A 48 -8.83 -1.99 -11.76
C PRO A 48 -9.89 -2.81 -12.52
N GLU A 49 -10.20 -2.39 -13.75
CA GLU A 49 -11.11 -3.06 -14.69
C GLU A 49 -10.57 -4.39 -15.27
N ASP A 50 -9.31 -4.75 -15.04
CA ASP A 50 -8.74 -6.05 -15.42
C ASP A 50 -8.94 -7.14 -14.34
N HIS A 51 -9.64 -6.83 -13.23
CA HIS A 51 -9.92 -7.77 -12.14
C HIS A 51 -11.29 -8.46 -12.31
N VAL A 52 -11.37 -9.41 -13.24
CA VAL A 52 -12.41 -10.45 -13.22
C VAL A 52 -11.77 -11.74 -12.73
N GLU A 53 -11.80 -11.97 -11.41
CA GLU A 53 -12.12 -13.26 -10.77
C GLU A 53 -11.73 -13.25 -9.29
N GLY A 54 -12.77 -13.31 -8.46
CA GLY A 54 -12.72 -13.11 -7.03
C GLY A 54 -14.07 -12.55 -6.60
N ARG A 55 -15.17 -13.20 -7.00
CA ARG A 55 -16.51 -12.79 -6.59
C ARG A 55 -16.58 -13.04 -5.08
N ILE A 56 -16.94 -12.00 -4.33
CA ILE A 56 -17.26 -12.10 -2.89
C ILE A 56 -18.36 -13.16 -2.63
N GLY A 57 -19.12 -13.56 -3.66
CA GLY A 57 -20.09 -14.65 -3.62
C GLY A 57 -19.51 -16.06 -3.48
N ASP A 58 -18.22 -16.27 -3.75
CA ASP A 58 -17.57 -17.60 -3.69
C ASP A 58 -17.28 -18.04 -2.23
N PHE A 59 -17.44 -17.14 -1.27
CA PHE A 59 -17.22 -17.38 0.16
C PHE A 59 -18.52 -17.62 0.96
N LEU A 60 -19.69 -17.59 0.32
CA LEU A 60 -20.93 -17.94 1.00
C LEU A 60 -21.10 -19.47 0.97
N PRO A 61 -21.10 -20.16 2.12
CA PRO A 61 -21.43 -21.57 2.16
C PRO A 61 -22.89 -21.72 1.72
N GLU A 62 -23.13 -22.50 0.66
CA GLU A 62 -24.48 -22.97 0.31
C GLU A 62 -25.08 -23.64 1.55
N GLU A 63 -26.04 -22.95 2.17
CA GLU A 63 -26.79 -23.47 3.30
C GLU A 63 -27.45 -24.77 2.86
N HIS A 64 -27.13 -25.84 3.59
CA HIS A 64 -27.48 -27.22 3.32
C HIS A 64 -29.01 -27.38 3.16
N ARG A 65 -29.50 -27.30 1.92
CA ARG A 65 -30.90 -27.62 1.59
C ARG A 65 -31.14 -29.09 1.91
N ASN A 66 -31.79 -29.35 3.04
CA ASN A 66 -32.12 -30.68 3.54
C ASN A 66 -33.10 -31.38 2.55
N PRO A 67 -32.75 -32.53 1.97
CA PRO A 67 -33.62 -33.28 1.07
C PRO A 67 -34.61 -34.13 1.91
N GLY A 68 -35.44 -33.47 2.70
CA GLY A 68 -36.38 -34.13 3.63
C GLY A 68 -37.86 -33.95 3.30
N ASP A 69 -38.25 -32.88 2.60
CA ASP A 69 -39.67 -32.64 2.30
C ASP A 69 -40.10 -33.33 1.01
N LYS A 70 -40.24 -34.66 1.08
CA LYS A 70 -41.14 -35.40 0.20
C LYS A 70 -42.09 -36.30 1.00
N LYS A 71 -43.37 -35.91 0.91
CA LYS A 71 -44.61 -36.73 0.90
C LYS A 71 -45.17 -37.21 2.25
N PRO A 72 -46.47 -37.58 2.33
CA PRO A 72 -47.43 -37.95 1.26
C PRO A 72 -48.25 -36.84 0.61
#